data_AF-A0A9D9X4R3-F1
#
_entry.id   AF-A0A9D9X4R3-F1
#
_cell.length_a   1.000
_cell.length_b   1.000
_cell.length_c   1.000
_cell.angle_alpha   90.00
_cell.angle_beta   90.00
_cell.angle_gamma   90.00
#
_symmetry.space_group_name_H-M   'P 1'
#
loop_
_entity.id
_entity.type
_entity.pdbx_description
1 polymer ?
#
loop_
_entity_poly.entity_id
_entity_poly.type
_entity_poly.pdbx_seq_one_letter_code
_entity_poly.pdbx_strand_id
1 'polypeptide(L)'
;MSSTLQRWMKEVTRLTRSGRLADATRAIQDALGRKPTMGSFNAPPAEVNSQTAAAASAARLIPEPVPVETSKAIDDGTIRTGEYSEAGLTRSYLLYLPPTASAEHSGTPMPLVVMLHGCTQDPTDFAAGTGMNSLAREQGFAVLYPAQAQSANPSRCWNWFKHNHQRRGSGEAAVIAGMTRSVVAEHHLDPCRVYVAGLSAGGAMAAILGRAYPDLYAAVGIHSGLASGAANDLISALSAMKHGPASPTSPPPVTQSGEPAARDDGFSASIGPVPTIVFHGDGDAVVHPGNGTQAIAVAIGQTGTGAPSAASPVVEVGESTKGRRYTRTTHPGPAGAPAQAEHWLVHGGGHAWSGGREQGSYTDPSGPDATREMWRFFRTHSQPEAQRHEG
;
A
#
# COMPACT_ATOMS: atom_id res chain seq x y z
N MET A 1 -37.62 15.12 -4.06
CA MET A 1 -36.25 15.35 -4.59
C MET A 1 -36.24 16.62 -5.43
N SER A 2 -35.34 17.56 -5.17
CA SER A 2 -35.31 18.90 -5.81
C SER A 2 -35.09 18.80 -7.33
N SER A 3 -35.87 19.56 -8.11
CA SER A 3 -35.84 19.60 -9.60
C SER A 3 -34.48 20.00 -10.18
N THR A 4 -33.62 20.61 -9.37
CA THR A 4 -32.24 20.98 -9.70
C THR A 4 -31.32 19.76 -9.78
N LEU A 5 -31.48 18.79 -8.89
CA LEU A 5 -30.64 17.58 -8.84
C LEU A 5 -30.88 16.67 -10.05
N GLN A 6 -32.14 16.53 -10.48
CA GLN A 6 -32.48 15.76 -11.68
C GLN A 6 -31.93 16.38 -12.96
N ARG A 7 -31.91 17.71 -13.05
CA ARG A 7 -31.36 18.42 -14.21
C ARG A 7 -29.83 18.26 -14.27
N TRP A 8 -29.17 18.30 -13.11
CA TRP A 8 -27.74 18.07 -12.97
C TRP A 8 -27.33 16.63 -13.32
N MET A 9 -28.03 15.62 -12.81
CA MET A 9 -27.77 14.21 -13.14
C MET A 9 -27.91 13.91 -14.64
N LYS A 10 -28.88 14.55 -15.31
CA LYS A 10 -29.04 14.43 -16.76
C LYS A 10 -27.84 15.00 -17.53
N GLU A 11 -27.29 16.12 -17.05
CA GLU A 11 -26.14 16.77 -17.71
C GLU A 11 -24.84 15.99 -17.53
N VAL A 12 -24.57 15.48 -16.32
CA VAL A 12 -23.42 14.58 -16.06
C VAL A 12 -23.51 13.32 -16.93
N THR A 13 -24.71 12.74 -17.06
CA THR A 13 -24.95 11.57 -17.92
C THR A 13 -24.72 11.89 -19.40
N ARG A 14 -25.14 13.07 -19.85
CA ARG A 14 -24.94 13.54 -21.24
C ARG A 14 -23.46 13.71 -21.56
N LEU A 15 -22.71 14.38 -20.69
CA LEU A 15 -21.27 14.62 -20.86
C LEU A 15 -20.45 13.32 -20.86
N THR A 16 -20.85 12.36 -20.02
CA THR A 16 -20.24 11.02 -19.98
C THR A 16 -20.50 10.26 -21.29
N ARG A 17 -21.73 10.29 -21.79
CA ARG A 17 -22.10 9.62 -23.05
C ARG A 17 -21.44 10.25 -24.28
N SER A 18 -21.13 11.54 -24.23
CA SER A 18 -20.44 12.25 -25.31
C SER A 18 -18.90 12.19 -25.21
N GLY A 19 -18.33 11.35 -24.35
CA GLY A 19 -16.87 11.20 -24.19
C GLY A 19 -16.16 12.38 -23.51
N ARG A 20 -16.90 13.37 -22.99
CA ARG A 20 -16.34 14.56 -22.32
C ARG A 20 -16.14 14.30 -20.83
N LEU A 21 -15.36 13.27 -20.51
CA LEU A 21 -15.19 12.74 -19.15
C LEU A 21 -14.57 13.76 -18.18
N ALA A 22 -13.68 14.63 -18.66
CA ALA A 22 -13.09 15.70 -17.86
C ALA A 22 -14.14 16.74 -17.43
N ASP A 23 -15.08 17.08 -18.30
CA ASP A 23 -16.15 18.03 -17.99
C ASP A 23 -17.24 17.39 -17.11
N ALA A 24 -17.52 16.09 -17.29
CA ALA A 24 -18.40 15.34 -16.41
C ALA A 24 -17.84 15.27 -14.97
N THR A 25 -16.53 15.06 -14.84
CA THR A 25 -15.83 15.01 -13.54
C THR A 25 -15.83 16.39 -12.87
N ARG A 26 -15.57 17.46 -13.63
CA ARG A 26 -15.63 18.84 -13.12
C ARG A 26 -17.04 19.20 -12.64
N ALA A 27 -18.07 18.83 -13.39
CA ALA A 27 -19.47 19.04 -13.01
C ALA A 27 -19.87 18.28 -11.74
N ILE A 28 -19.21 17.16 -11.42
CA ILE A 28 -19.39 16.42 -10.17
C ILE A 28 -18.70 17.12 -9.00
N GLN A 29 -17.46 17.58 -9.21
CA GLN A 29 -16.69 18.29 -8.19
C GLN A 29 -17.36 19.63 -7.80
N ASP A 30 -17.88 20.38 -8.77
CA ASP A 30 -18.58 21.65 -8.52
C ASP A 30 -19.88 21.47 -7.72
N ALA A 31 -20.59 20.36 -7.92
CA ALA A 31 -21.83 20.05 -7.22
C ALA A 31 -21.59 19.60 -5.77
N LEU A 32 -20.47 18.92 -5.52
CA LEU A 32 -20.06 18.49 -4.20
C LEU A 32 -19.38 19.62 -3.40
N GLY A 33 -18.91 20.68 -4.07
CA GLY A 33 -18.21 21.82 -3.47
C GLY A 33 -19.05 23.06 -3.13
N ARG A 34 -20.33 23.16 -3.55
CA ARG A 34 -21.17 24.35 -3.30
C ARG A 34 -22.24 24.10 -2.21
N LYS A 35 -22.15 24.82 -1.09
CA LYS A 35 -23.34 25.17 -0.28
C LYS A 35 -24.24 26.12 -1.11
N PRO A 36 -25.58 26.06 -0.98
CA PRO A 36 -26.47 26.74 -1.91
C PRO A 36 -26.47 28.25 -1.67
N THR A 37 -25.80 29.00 -2.53
CA THR A 37 -26.04 30.45 -2.72
C THR A 37 -26.00 30.79 -4.20
N MET A 38 -27.03 31.51 -4.64
CA MET A 38 -27.29 31.91 -6.03
C MET A 38 -26.17 32.81 -6.61
N GLY A 39 -25.92 32.68 -7.92
CA GLY A 39 -25.26 33.74 -8.68
C GLY A 39 -24.49 33.30 -9.93
N SER A 40 -25.13 33.52 -11.09
CA SER A 40 -24.60 33.78 -12.45
C SER A 40 -23.62 32.82 -13.14
N PHE A 41 -24.06 32.31 -14.29
CA PHE A 41 -23.25 31.74 -15.35
C PHE A 41 -22.70 32.85 -16.25
N ASN A 42 -21.44 32.74 -16.67
CA ASN A 42 -21.00 33.32 -17.94
C ASN A 42 -20.03 32.37 -18.67
N ALA A 43 -20.24 32.29 -19.98
CA ALA A 43 -19.62 31.37 -20.94
C ALA A 43 -18.25 31.88 -21.45
N PRO A 44 -17.48 31.04 -22.19
CA PRO A 44 -16.04 31.24 -22.46
C PRO A 44 -15.75 31.79 -23.87
N PRO A 45 -14.47 32.02 -24.18
CA PRO A 45 -13.89 31.56 -25.44
C PRO A 45 -12.58 30.79 -25.17
N ALA A 46 -11.88 30.12 -26.09
CA ALA A 46 -12.09 29.45 -27.36
C ALA A 46 -10.68 28.86 -27.70
N GLU A 47 -10.63 27.76 -28.44
CA GLU A 47 -9.43 26.97 -28.79
C GLU A 47 -8.34 27.75 -29.55
N VAL A 48 -7.07 27.33 -29.40
CA VAL A 48 -6.15 27.19 -30.55
C VAL A 48 -5.29 25.93 -30.36
N ASN A 49 -5.26 25.15 -31.45
CA ASN A 49 -4.61 23.87 -31.66
C ASN A 49 -3.20 24.09 -32.26
N SER A 50 -2.30 23.11 -32.08
CA SER A 50 -1.43 22.52 -33.13
C SER A 50 -0.01 22.16 -32.68
N GLN A 51 0.32 20.91 -33.02
CA GLN A 51 1.57 20.16 -32.96
C GLN A 51 2.79 20.87 -33.60
N THR A 52 4.00 20.46 -33.19
CA THR A 52 5.03 19.94 -34.11
C THR A 52 6.07 19.11 -33.36
N ALA A 53 6.65 18.15 -34.08
CA ALA A 53 7.48 17.04 -33.65
C ALA A 53 8.99 17.35 -33.61
N ALA A 54 9.80 16.50 -32.96
CA ALA A 54 10.92 15.76 -33.57
C ALA A 54 11.80 15.07 -32.51
N ALA A 55 12.27 13.88 -32.85
CA ALA A 55 13.16 13.03 -32.06
C ALA A 55 14.64 13.42 -32.23
N ALA A 56 15.45 13.17 -31.20
CA ALA A 56 16.87 12.89 -31.34
C ALA A 56 17.35 11.99 -30.18
N SER A 57 18.06 10.93 -30.55
CA SER A 57 18.75 9.97 -29.70
C SER A 57 20.20 10.41 -29.49
N ALA A 58 20.74 10.27 -28.27
CA ALA A 58 21.99 9.53 -27.98
C ALA A 58 22.61 9.90 -26.62
N ALA A 59 23.28 8.88 -26.06
CA ALA A 59 24.32 8.91 -25.02
C ALA A 59 23.89 8.77 -23.54
N ARG A 60 24.31 7.62 -22.99
CA ARG A 60 24.40 7.27 -21.56
C ARG A 60 25.19 8.33 -20.80
N LEU A 61 24.57 8.88 -19.76
CA LEU A 61 25.22 9.43 -18.58
C LEU A 61 24.47 8.87 -17.39
N ILE A 62 25.16 8.08 -16.56
CA ILE A 62 24.67 7.68 -15.25
C ILE A 62 24.63 8.99 -14.44
N PRO A 63 23.46 9.46 -13.96
CA PRO A 63 23.44 10.60 -13.06
C PRO A 63 23.92 10.10 -11.69
N GLU A 64 25.02 10.66 -11.19
CA GLU A 64 25.40 10.47 -9.79
C GLU A 64 24.32 11.11 -8.88
N PRO A 65 23.97 10.48 -7.75
CA PRO A 65 23.03 11.06 -6.81
C PRO A 65 23.62 12.33 -6.19
N VAL A 66 22.89 13.44 -6.30
CA VAL A 66 23.22 14.72 -5.64
C VAL A 66 22.65 14.68 -4.22
N PRO A 67 23.46 14.76 -3.15
CA PRO A 67 22.94 14.85 -1.79
C PRO A 67 22.42 16.25 -1.54
N VAL A 68 21.14 16.38 -1.17
CA VAL A 68 20.62 17.60 -0.53
C VAL A 68 20.31 17.26 0.92
N GLU A 69 21.29 17.46 1.79
CA GLU A 69 21.11 17.35 3.24
C GLU A 69 20.62 18.69 3.82
N THR A 70 19.44 18.68 4.43
CA THR A 70 19.14 19.58 5.56
C THR A 70 18.70 18.71 6.73
N SER A 71 19.67 18.22 7.51
CA SER A 71 19.36 17.51 8.75
C SER A 71 19.24 18.53 9.89
N LYS A 72 18.12 18.48 10.61
CA LYS A 72 18.01 19.10 11.94
C LYS A 72 18.09 17.96 12.95
N ALA A 73 19.30 17.63 13.38
CA ALA A 73 19.52 16.64 14.41
C ALA A 73 18.97 17.18 15.75
N ILE A 74 17.85 16.61 16.19
CA ILE A 74 17.42 16.61 17.58
C ILE A 74 17.49 15.13 18.01
N ASP A 75 17.60 14.86 19.30
CA ASP A 75 17.71 13.56 20.00
C ASP A 75 16.60 12.49 19.67
N ASP A 76 15.96 12.59 18.51
CA ASP A 76 14.78 11.88 18.02
C ASP A 76 15.05 11.09 16.72
N GLY A 77 16.31 11.02 16.26
CA GLY A 77 16.72 10.37 15.00
C GLY A 77 16.88 11.34 13.84
N THR A 78 17.19 10.83 12.65
CA THR A 78 17.43 11.62 11.44
C THR A 78 16.37 11.31 10.39
N ILE A 79 15.73 12.36 9.86
CA ILE A 79 14.88 12.26 8.67
C ILE A 79 15.70 12.73 7.47
N ARG A 80 15.79 11.88 6.45
CA ARG A 80 16.37 12.19 5.14
C ARG A 80 15.27 12.24 4.09
N THR A 81 15.43 13.11 3.11
CA THR A 81 14.57 13.17 1.91
C THR A 81 15.37 12.68 0.72
N GLY A 82 14.73 11.98 -0.20
CA GLY A 82 15.36 11.63 -1.47
C GLY A 82 14.36 11.40 -2.58
N GLU A 83 14.87 11.12 -3.77
CA GLU A 83 14.09 10.72 -4.93
C GLU A 83 14.66 9.44 -5.52
N TYR A 84 13.81 8.61 -6.10
CA TYR A 84 14.20 7.41 -6.81
C TYR A 84 13.45 7.30 -8.12
N SER A 85 14.14 6.84 -9.17
CA SER A 85 13.57 6.69 -10.50
C SER A 85 13.78 5.28 -11.03
N GLU A 86 12.71 4.64 -11.49
CA GLU A 86 12.74 3.33 -12.15
C GLU A 86 11.49 3.19 -13.04
N ALA A 87 11.55 2.36 -14.09
CA ALA A 87 10.41 2.11 -14.98
C ALA A 87 9.73 3.39 -15.53
N GLY A 88 10.51 4.46 -15.74
CA GLY A 88 10.03 5.75 -16.24
C GLY A 88 9.21 6.57 -15.24
N LEU A 89 9.22 6.20 -13.95
CA LEU A 89 8.54 6.92 -12.88
C LEU A 89 9.55 7.39 -11.84
N THR A 90 9.38 8.63 -11.36
CA THR A 90 10.15 9.19 -10.24
C THR A 90 9.23 9.33 -9.03
N ARG A 91 9.74 9.00 -7.84
CA ARG A 91 9.04 9.15 -6.55
C ARG A 91 9.98 9.75 -5.53
N SER A 92 9.50 10.76 -4.81
CA SER A 92 10.18 11.24 -3.61
C SER A 92 9.88 10.31 -2.43
N TYR A 93 10.71 10.38 -1.39
CA TYR A 93 10.54 9.62 -0.17
C TYR A 93 11.08 10.38 1.06
N LEU A 94 10.58 9.99 2.24
CA LEU A 94 11.22 10.26 3.52
C LEU A 94 11.83 8.97 4.06
N LEU A 95 13.02 9.05 4.63
CA LEU A 95 13.68 7.95 5.33
C LEU A 95 13.96 8.39 6.78
N TYR A 96 13.41 7.66 7.73
CA TYR A 96 13.72 7.81 9.14
C TYR A 96 14.79 6.80 9.56
N LEU A 97 15.86 7.32 10.15
CA LEU A 97 16.94 6.55 10.76
C LEU A 97 16.97 6.85 12.26
N PRO A 98 16.74 5.86 13.14
CA PRO A 98 16.80 6.10 14.59
C PRO A 98 18.23 6.45 15.03
N PRO A 99 18.44 7.09 16.20
CA PRO A 99 19.78 7.47 16.68
C PRO A 99 20.76 6.30 16.79
N THR A 100 20.26 5.09 17.03
CA THR A 100 21.08 3.86 17.07
C THR A 100 21.64 3.46 15.71
N ALA A 101 21.17 4.05 14.60
CA ALA A 101 21.72 3.86 13.26
C ALA A 101 22.98 4.71 13.01
N SER A 102 23.22 5.79 13.78
CA SER A 102 24.43 6.62 13.65
C SER A 102 25.58 6.16 14.54
N ALA A 103 25.35 5.20 15.44
CA ALA A 103 26.40 4.55 16.19
C ALA A 103 26.82 3.28 15.45
N GLU A 104 28.06 3.23 14.98
CA GLU A 104 28.78 2.06 14.43
C GLU A 104 28.86 0.85 15.40
N HIS A 105 27.99 0.74 16.39
CA HIS A 105 28.21 0.03 17.66
C HIS A 105 27.32 -1.21 17.89
N SER A 106 26.62 -1.76 16.88
CA SER A 106 25.89 -3.03 17.08
C SER A 106 26.32 -4.20 16.18
N GLY A 107 27.18 -3.97 15.17
CA GLY A 107 27.67 -5.02 14.26
C GLY A 107 26.59 -5.78 13.47
N THR A 108 25.31 -5.51 13.73
CA THR A 108 24.17 -6.18 13.10
C THR A 108 23.42 -5.14 12.27
N PRO A 109 23.31 -5.33 10.95
CA PRO A 109 22.53 -4.46 10.09
C PRO A 109 21.09 -4.28 10.59
N MET A 110 20.54 -3.08 10.41
CA MET A 110 19.22 -2.71 10.94
C MET A 110 18.10 -3.14 9.98
N PRO A 111 16.94 -3.66 10.46
CA PRO A 111 15.78 -3.92 9.61
C PRO A 111 15.20 -2.66 8.96
N LEU A 112 14.47 -2.84 7.86
CA LEU A 112 13.73 -1.76 7.18
C LEU A 112 12.23 -2.06 7.14
N VAL A 113 11.40 -1.07 7.48
CA VAL A 113 9.95 -1.10 7.24
C VAL A 113 9.58 -0.04 6.21
N VAL A 114 9.01 -0.45 5.09
CA VAL A 114 8.45 0.44 4.05
C VAL A 114 6.99 0.74 4.39
N MET A 115 6.65 2.01 4.57
CA MET A 115 5.34 2.47 5.02
C MET A 115 4.61 3.26 3.92
N LEU A 116 3.54 2.68 3.39
CA LEU A 116 2.77 3.23 2.27
C LEU A 116 1.47 3.90 2.76
N HIS A 117 1.41 5.22 2.57
CA HIS A 117 0.29 6.04 3.00
C HIS A 117 -1.00 5.76 2.20
N GLY A 118 -2.16 6.11 2.78
CA GLY A 118 -3.46 6.07 2.11
C GLY A 118 -3.67 7.23 1.14
N CYS A 119 -4.81 7.21 0.44
CA CYS A 119 -5.24 8.35 -0.39
C CYS A 119 -5.30 9.64 0.43
N THR A 120 -5.03 10.76 -0.22
CA THR A 120 -5.01 12.13 0.34
C THR A 120 -3.95 12.39 1.41
N GLN A 121 -3.26 11.38 1.91
CA GLN A 121 -2.13 11.51 2.85
C GLN A 121 -0.81 11.76 2.11
N ASP A 122 0.24 12.01 2.90
CA ASP A 122 1.64 12.03 2.48
C ASP A 122 2.53 11.36 3.54
N PRO A 123 3.83 11.14 3.28
CA PRO A 123 4.75 10.55 4.24
C PRO A 123 4.74 11.16 5.64
N THR A 124 4.66 12.49 5.75
CA THR A 124 4.72 13.18 7.04
C THR A 124 3.46 12.92 7.86
N ASP A 125 2.28 13.07 7.25
CA ASP A 125 0.99 12.78 7.89
C ASP A 125 0.92 11.31 8.32
N PHE A 126 1.36 10.39 7.47
CA PHE A 126 1.31 8.97 7.76
C PHE A 126 2.30 8.56 8.85
N ALA A 127 3.51 9.12 8.88
CA ALA A 127 4.48 8.90 9.96
C ALA A 127 3.94 9.40 11.31
N ALA A 128 3.34 10.60 11.33
CA ALA A 128 2.73 11.17 12.52
C ALA A 128 1.55 10.34 13.04
N GLY A 129 0.66 9.92 12.14
CA GLY A 129 -0.55 9.16 12.49
C GLY A 129 -0.26 7.72 12.93
N THR A 130 0.67 7.03 12.28
CA THR A 130 1.03 5.65 12.65
C THR A 130 1.91 5.58 13.90
N GLY A 131 2.66 6.65 14.20
CA GLY A 131 3.65 6.64 15.28
C GLY A 131 4.84 5.70 15.01
N MET A 132 5.02 5.25 13.76
CA MET A 132 6.02 4.23 13.41
C MET A 132 7.45 4.70 13.69
N ASN A 133 7.78 5.99 13.53
CA ASN A 133 9.11 6.52 13.91
C ASN A 133 9.40 6.36 15.40
N SER A 134 8.41 6.52 16.27
CA SER A 134 8.61 6.32 17.71
C SER A 134 8.90 4.86 18.03
N LEU A 135 8.19 3.93 17.38
CA LEU A 135 8.45 2.50 17.55
C LEU A 135 9.81 2.09 16.96
N ALA A 136 10.16 2.64 15.80
CA ALA A 136 11.46 2.46 15.13
C ALA A 136 12.62 2.86 16.03
N ARG A 137 12.48 3.98 16.75
CA ARG A 137 13.43 4.41 17.79
C ARG A 137 13.51 3.45 18.97
N GLU A 138 12.37 2.99 19.47
CA GLU A 138 12.31 2.04 20.60
C GLU A 138 12.90 0.67 20.26
N GLN A 139 12.74 0.21 19.01
CA GLN A 139 13.01 -1.16 18.61
C GLN A 139 14.21 -1.33 17.68
N GLY A 140 14.79 -0.22 17.21
CA GLY A 140 15.98 -0.21 16.35
C GLY A 140 15.70 -0.73 14.94
N PHE A 141 14.82 -0.07 14.18
CA PHE A 141 14.64 -0.31 12.75
C PHE A 141 14.52 1.01 11.97
N ALA A 142 14.86 1.00 10.68
CA ALA A 142 14.69 2.13 9.77
C ALA A 142 13.29 2.13 9.16
N VAL A 143 12.80 3.31 8.75
CA VAL A 143 11.48 3.43 8.11
C VAL A 143 11.55 4.25 6.83
N LEU A 144 11.16 3.63 5.72
CA LEU A 144 11.08 4.29 4.41
C LEU A 144 9.62 4.63 4.11
N TYR A 145 9.35 5.89 3.75
CA TYR A 145 8.04 6.40 3.38
C TYR A 145 8.05 6.95 1.95
N PRO A 146 7.76 6.12 0.94
CA PRO A 146 7.56 6.57 -0.43
C PRO A 146 6.36 7.54 -0.51
N ALA A 147 6.49 8.61 -1.31
CA ALA A 147 5.45 9.59 -1.53
C ALA A 147 4.77 9.39 -2.89
N GLN A 148 3.43 9.37 -2.93
CA GLN A 148 2.70 9.43 -4.20
C GLN A 148 2.59 10.87 -4.72
N ALA A 149 3.02 11.09 -5.95
CA ALA A 149 2.92 12.39 -6.61
C ALA A 149 1.48 12.71 -7.03
N GLN A 150 1.03 13.95 -6.82
CA GLN A 150 -0.27 14.42 -7.29
C GLN A 150 -0.40 14.35 -8.83
N SER A 151 0.70 14.50 -9.55
CA SER A 151 0.77 14.34 -11.01
C SER A 151 0.50 12.91 -11.46
N ALA A 152 0.84 11.91 -10.63
CA ALA A 152 0.56 10.50 -10.90
C ALA A 152 -0.87 10.12 -10.51
N ASN A 153 -1.41 10.75 -9.48
CA ASN A 153 -2.80 10.61 -9.05
C ASN A 153 -3.25 11.87 -8.28
N PRO A 154 -4.29 12.60 -8.72
CA PRO A 154 -4.71 13.86 -8.08
C PRO A 154 -5.07 13.72 -6.59
N SER A 155 -5.49 12.53 -6.16
CA SER A 155 -5.80 12.23 -4.76
C SER A 155 -4.61 11.64 -4.00
N ARG A 156 -3.40 11.66 -4.56
CA ARG A 156 -2.21 10.98 -4.00
C ARG A 156 -2.44 9.49 -3.71
N CYS A 157 -3.40 8.85 -4.38
CA CYS A 157 -3.65 7.43 -4.22
C CYS A 157 -2.62 6.61 -5.00
N TRP A 158 -2.15 5.50 -4.42
CA TRP A 158 -1.48 4.44 -5.18
C TRP A 158 -2.40 3.90 -6.27
N ASN A 159 -1.87 3.70 -7.48
CA ASN A 159 -2.60 3.21 -8.64
C ASN A 159 -2.71 1.67 -8.62
N TRP A 160 -2.97 1.09 -7.45
CA TRP A 160 -3.00 -0.36 -7.18
C TRP A 160 -3.95 -1.12 -8.10
N PHE A 161 -5.00 -0.47 -8.60
CA PHE A 161 -5.98 -1.07 -9.49
C PHE A 161 -5.55 -1.12 -10.96
N LYS A 162 -4.49 -0.39 -11.37
CA LYS A 162 -4.04 -0.41 -12.77
C LYS A 162 -3.12 -1.60 -13.00
N HIS A 163 -3.46 -2.47 -13.95
CA HIS A 163 -2.70 -3.71 -14.22
C HIS A 163 -1.19 -3.53 -14.40
N ASN A 164 -0.76 -2.41 -15.01
CA ASN A 164 0.65 -2.10 -15.28
C ASN A 164 1.44 -1.64 -14.02
N HIS A 165 0.76 -1.42 -12.90
CA HIS A 165 1.36 -1.07 -11.60
C HIS A 165 1.38 -2.23 -10.60
N GLN A 166 0.99 -3.44 -11.02
CA GLN A 166 0.84 -4.61 -10.14
C GLN A 166 1.91 -5.70 -10.33
N ARG A 167 2.80 -5.56 -11.32
CA ARG A 167 3.75 -6.61 -11.73
C ARG A 167 5.18 -6.26 -11.36
N ARG A 168 6.01 -7.29 -11.21
CA ARG A 168 7.47 -7.12 -11.08
C ARG A 168 8.02 -6.40 -12.30
N GLY A 169 8.89 -5.43 -12.07
CA GLY A 169 9.61 -4.70 -13.11
C GLY A 169 8.79 -3.63 -13.83
N SER A 170 7.53 -3.38 -13.42
CA SER A 170 6.70 -2.34 -14.01
C SER A 170 6.02 -1.42 -12.98
N GLY A 171 5.79 -0.17 -13.41
CA GLY A 171 4.93 0.78 -12.71
C GLY A 171 5.38 1.09 -11.28
N GLU A 172 4.39 1.29 -10.40
CA GLU A 172 4.66 1.73 -9.02
C GLU A 172 5.31 0.63 -8.18
N ALA A 173 4.95 -0.64 -8.43
CA ALA A 173 5.57 -1.78 -7.76
C ALA A 173 7.08 -1.83 -8.01
N ALA A 174 7.53 -1.59 -9.25
CA ALA A 174 8.95 -1.49 -9.57
C ALA A 174 9.65 -0.39 -8.80
N VAL A 175 9.16 0.85 -8.93
CA VAL A 175 9.82 2.00 -8.30
C VAL A 175 9.94 1.87 -6.80
N ILE A 176 8.92 1.34 -6.12
CA ILE A 176 9.00 1.12 -4.67
C ILE A 176 10.01 0.02 -4.34
N ALA A 177 10.03 -1.08 -5.10
CA ALA A 177 10.99 -2.17 -4.87
C ALA A 177 12.44 -1.75 -5.15
N GLY A 178 12.71 -1.01 -6.23
CA GLY A 178 14.03 -0.45 -6.52
C GLY A 178 14.46 0.57 -5.48
N MET A 179 13.56 1.47 -5.06
CA MET A 179 13.81 2.44 -3.98
C MET A 179 14.19 1.72 -2.68
N THR A 180 13.46 0.66 -2.34
CA THR A 180 13.73 -0.17 -1.16
C THR A 180 15.15 -0.78 -1.23
N ARG A 181 15.53 -1.38 -2.37
CA ARG A 181 16.87 -1.94 -2.56
C ARG A 181 17.97 -0.87 -2.50
N SER A 182 17.72 0.29 -3.09
CA SER A 182 18.65 1.43 -3.07
C SER A 182 18.92 1.90 -1.64
N VAL A 183 17.86 2.09 -0.86
CA VAL A 183 17.95 2.51 0.55
C VAL A 183 18.64 1.46 1.41
N VAL A 184 18.34 0.17 1.20
CA VAL A 184 19.03 -0.93 1.89
C VAL A 184 20.53 -0.91 1.62
N ALA A 185 20.93 -0.74 0.35
CA ALA A 185 22.33 -0.71 -0.04
C ALA A 185 23.06 0.54 0.48
N GLU A 186 22.47 1.72 0.31
CA GLU A 186 23.05 3.02 0.69
C GLU A 186 23.27 3.16 2.20
N HIS A 187 22.36 2.59 3.01
CA HIS A 187 22.41 2.70 4.46
C HIS A 187 22.85 1.42 5.17
N HIS A 188 23.37 0.43 4.43
CA HIS A 188 23.84 -0.85 4.96
C HIS A 188 22.82 -1.54 5.90
N LEU A 189 21.55 -1.50 5.49
CA LEU A 189 20.45 -2.14 6.24
C LEU A 189 20.45 -3.65 6.00
N ASP A 190 19.74 -4.39 6.84
CA ASP A 190 19.64 -5.84 6.73
C ASP A 190 18.75 -6.24 5.53
N PRO A 191 19.31 -6.83 4.47
CA PRO A 191 18.52 -7.22 3.29
C PRO A 191 17.59 -8.40 3.58
N CYS A 192 17.81 -9.16 4.65
CA CYS A 192 16.97 -10.29 5.04
C CYS A 192 15.78 -9.87 5.91
N ARG A 193 15.80 -8.66 6.49
CA ARG A 193 14.76 -8.12 7.37
C ARG A 193 14.17 -6.82 6.80
N VAL A 194 13.57 -6.94 5.62
CA VAL A 194 12.84 -5.87 4.94
C VAL A 194 11.35 -6.21 4.94
N TYR A 195 10.52 -5.26 5.36
CA TYR A 195 9.08 -5.43 5.51
C TYR A 195 8.34 -4.30 4.79
N VAL A 196 7.08 -4.52 4.43
CA VAL A 196 6.23 -3.47 3.84
C VAL A 196 4.86 -3.45 4.48
N ALA A 197 4.34 -2.27 4.79
CA ALA A 197 3.00 -2.11 5.30
C ALA A 197 2.32 -0.85 4.74
N GLY A 198 0.99 -0.79 4.82
CA GLY A 198 0.27 0.41 4.44
C GLY A 198 -1.21 0.43 4.82
N LEU A 199 -1.82 1.60 4.64
CA LEU A 199 -3.24 1.85 4.88
C LEU A 199 -3.98 2.03 3.55
N SER A 200 -5.18 1.46 3.43
CA SER A 200 -6.08 1.71 2.28
C SER A 200 -5.41 1.36 0.93
N ALA A 201 -5.32 2.32 0.00
CA ALA A 201 -4.55 2.20 -1.23
C ALA A 201 -3.09 1.77 -1.00
N GLY A 202 -2.46 2.24 0.08
CA GLY A 202 -1.11 1.81 0.48
C GLY A 202 -1.07 0.38 0.99
N GLY A 203 -2.12 -0.08 1.67
CA GLY A 203 -2.27 -1.49 2.07
C GLY A 203 -2.45 -2.42 0.87
N ALA A 204 -3.23 -1.99 -0.13
CA ALA A 204 -3.35 -2.72 -1.40
C ALA A 204 -2.01 -2.77 -2.17
N MET A 205 -1.24 -1.66 -2.18
CA MET A 205 0.09 -1.64 -2.78
C MET A 205 1.09 -2.51 -2.00
N ALA A 206 1.01 -2.56 -0.67
CA ALA A 206 1.83 -3.47 0.15
C ALA A 206 1.54 -4.95 -0.21
N ALA A 207 0.27 -5.31 -0.40
CA ALA A 207 -0.12 -6.66 -0.86
C ALA A 207 0.44 -6.98 -2.25
N ILE A 208 0.40 -6.01 -3.18
CA ILE A 208 1.00 -6.13 -4.51
C ILE A 208 2.51 -6.36 -4.42
N LEU A 209 3.22 -5.58 -3.60
CA LEU A 209 4.66 -5.70 -3.41
C LEU A 209 5.05 -7.04 -2.80
N GLY A 210 4.34 -7.50 -1.77
CA GLY A 210 4.58 -8.81 -1.17
C GLY A 210 4.40 -9.95 -2.17
N ARG A 211 3.40 -9.84 -3.06
CA ARG A 211 3.25 -10.81 -4.14
C ARG A 211 4.39 -10.68 -5.15
N ALA A 212 4.64 -9.47 -5.68
CA ALA A 212 5.52 -9.23 -6.84
C ALA A 212 7.01 -9.39 -6.51
N TYR A 213 7.37 -9.12 -5.26
CA TYR A 213 8.73 -9.13 -4.73
C TYR A 213 8.84 -9.99 -3.46
N PRO A 214 8.50 -11.30 -3.54
CA PRO A 214 8.51 -12.17 -2.37
C PRO A 214 9.94 -12.54 -1.93
N ASP A 215 10.93 -12.25 -2.77
CA ASP A 215 12.38 -12.28 -2.51
C ASP A 215 12.89 -11.04 -1.77
N LEU A 216 12.15 -9.92 -1.78
CA LEU A 216 12.56 -8.67 -1.16
C LEU A 216 11.92 -8.46 0.21
N TYR A 217 10.63 -8.78 0.35
CA TYR A 217 9.89 -8.50 1.58
C TYR A 217 9.69 -9.79 2.38
N ALA A 218 10.23 -9.84 3.60
CA ALA A 218 10.11 -10.97 4.52
C ALA A 218 8.71 -11.10 5.15
N ALA A 219 7.96 -10.00 5.25
CA ALA A 219 6.58 -9.97 5.71
C ALA A 219 5.83 -8.70 5.24
N VAL A 220 4.51 -8.76 5.23
CA VAL A 220 3.61 -7.70 4.74
C VAL A 220 2.55 -7.33 5.78
N GLY A 221 2.28 -6.04 5.96
CA GLY A 221 1.19 -5.51 6.76
C GLY A 221 0.12 -4.81 5.91
N ILE A 222 -1.13 -5.22 6.02
CA ILE A 222 -2.25 -4.60 5.28
C ILE A 222 -3.24 -4.02 6.28
N HIS A 223 -3.44 -2.71 6.27
CA HIS A 223 -4.50 -2.08 7.05
C HIS A 223 -5.60 -1.55 6.13
N SER A 224 -6.85 -1.96 6.36
CA SER A 224 -8.03 -1.52 5.58
C SER A 224 -7.81 -1.54 4.05
N GLY A 225 -6.99 -2.49 3.59
CA GLY A 225 -6.53 -2.59 2.21
C GLY A 225 -7.22 -3.73 1.47
N LEU A 226 -6.67 -4.09 0.31
CA LEU A 226 -7.20 -5.16 -0.54
C LEU A 226 -6.10 -6.14 -0.92
N ALA A 227 -6.49 -7.38 -1.23
CA ALA A 227 -5.58 -8.38 -1.74
C ALA A 227 -4.99 -7.98 -3.11
N SER A 228 -3.79 -8.46 -3.42
CA SER A 228 -3.22 -8.34 -4.76
C SER A 228 -4.15 -9.01 -5.79
N GLY A 229 -4.41 -8.33 -6.91
CA GLY A 229 -5.32 -8.79 -7.95
C GLY A 229 -6.81 -8.59 -7.65
N ALA A 230 -7.19 -7.89 -6.58
CA ALA A 230 -8.59 -7.57 -6.26
C ALA A 230 -9.28 -6.69 -7.33
N ALA A 231 -8.51 -5.94 -8.13
CA ALA A 231 -9.01 -5.13 -9.24
C ALA A 231 -7.97 -4.99 -10.34
N ASN A 232 -8.43 -4.74 -11.57
CA ASN A 232 -7.57 -4.49 -12.75
C ASN A 232 -7.91 -3.18 -13.49
N ASP A 233 -8.94 -2.47 -13.03
CA ASP A 233 -9.37 -1.16 -13.52
C ASP A 233 -10.15 -0.41 -12.43
N LEU A 234 -10.55 0.83 -12.73
CA LEU A 234 -11.28 1.68 -11.78
C LEU A 234 -12.65 1.11 -11.39
N ILE A 235 -13.35 0.45 -12.31
CA ILE A 235 -14.71 -0.05 -12.08
C ILE A 235 -14.66 -1.24 -11.11
N SER A 236 -13.78 -2.20 -11.38
CA SER A 236 -13.50 -3.33 -10.49
C SER A 236 -12.98 -2.86 -9.14
N ALA A 237 -12.16 -1.80 -9.09
CA ALA A 237 -11.69 -1.21 -7.84
C ALA A 237 -12.82 -0.66 -6.98
N LEU A 238 -13.70 0.17 -7.57
CA LEU A 238 -14.87 0.71 -6.88
C LEU A 238 -15.81 -0.40 -6.40
N SER A 239 -15.98 -1.46 -7.20
CA SER A 239 -16.79 -2.61 -6.82
C SER A 239 -16.18 -3.37 -5.64
N ALA A 240 -14.88 -3.69 -5.70
CA ALA A 240 -14.17 -4.41 -4.64
C ALA A 240 -14.16 -3.61 -3.32
N MET A 241 -13.92 -2.30 -3.39
CA MET A 241 -13.98 -1.44 -2.20
C MET A 241 -15.39 -1.42 -1.60
N LYS A 242 -16.44 -1.28 -2.40
CA LYS A 242 -17.80 -1.10 -1.88
C LYS A 242 -18.46 -2.40 -1.41
N HIS A 243 -18.27 -3.49 -2.14
CA HIS A 243 -19.01 -4.73 -1.92
C HIS A 243 -18.12 -5.88 -1.41
N GLY A 244 -16.80 -5.69 -1.37
CA GLY A 244 -15.87 -6.77 -1.10
C GLY A 244 -15.68 -7.70 -2.31
N PRO A 245 -14.99 -8.84 -2.11
CA PRO A 245 -14.79 -9.83 -3.16
C PRO A 245 -16.14 -10.39 -3.64
N ALA A 246 -16.33 -10.49 -4.97
CA ALA A 246 -17.57 -10.99 -5.59
C ALA A 246 -17.89 -12.45 -5.25
N SER A 247 -16.89 -13.21 -4.76
CA SER A 247 -16.99 -14.55 -4.15
C SER A 247 -15.64 -14.86 -3.49
N PRO A 248 -15.57 -15.70 -2.44
CA PRO A 248 -14.30 -16.33 -2.08
C PRO A 248 -13.89 -17.20 -3.28
N THR A 249 -12.87 -16.75 -4.00
CA THR A 249 -12.32 -17.40 -5.20
C THR A 249 -13.23 -17.39 -6.44
N SER A 250 -13.07 -16.38 -7.30
CA SER A 250 -13.05 -16.71 -8.73
C SER A 250 -11.61 -17.07 -9.06
N PRO A 251 -11.30 -18.33 -9.42
CA PRO A 251 -9.99 -18.64 -9.96
C PRO A 251 -9.73 -17.77 -11.19
N PRO A 252 -8.46 -17.48 -11.53
CA PRO A 252 -8.16 -16.81 -12.79
C PRO A 252 -8.80 -17.59 -13.95
N PRO A 253 -9.14 -16.91 -15.06
CA PRO A 253 -9.69 -17.58 -16.24
C PRO A 253 -8.79 -18.76 -16.64
N VAL A 254 -9.41 -19.94 -16.68
CA VAL A 254 -8.82 -21.20 -17.12
C VAL A 254 -8.71 -21.16 -18.64
N THR A 255 -7.65 -21.69 -19.24
CA THR A 255 -7.59 -21.85 -20.70
C THR A 255 -8.67 -22.84 -21.15
N GLN A 256 -9.02 -22.85 -22.45
CA GLN A 256 -9.95 -23.84 -23.01
C GLN A 256 -9.51 -25.31 -22.81
N SER A 257 -8.27 -25.54 -22.36
CA SER A 257 -7.72 -26.87 -22.03
C SER A 257 -7.93 -27.29 -20.56
N GLY A 258 -8.58 -26.47 -19.72
CA GLY A 258 -8.80 -26.81 -18.30
C GLY A 258 -7.56 -26.68 -17.41
N GLU A 259 -6.45 -26.20 -17.97
CA GLU A 259 -5.25 -25.85 -17.20
C GLU A 259 -5.37 -24.42 -16.66
N PRO A 260 -4.91 -24.15 -15.42
CA PRO A 260 -4.70 -22.77 -14.99
C PRO A 260 -3.86 -22.09 -16.06
N ALA A 261 -4.35 -20.99 -16.64
CA ALA A 261 -3.54 -20.24 -17.60
C ALA A 261 -2.20 -19.96 -16.92
N ALA A 262 -1.11 -20.51 -17.47
CA ALA A 262 0.23 -20.27 -16.98
C ALA A 262 0.37 -18.75 -16.86
N ARG A 263 0.43 -18.26 -15.62
CA ARG A 263 0.60 -16.84 -15.42
C ARG A 263 2.04 -16.57 -15.82
N ASP A 264 2.21 -16.03 -17.01
CA ASP A 264 3.38 -15.21 -17.32
C ASP A 264 3.19 -13.87 -16.56
N ASP A 265 2.99 -13.94 -15.24
CA ASP A 265 2.90 -12.80 -14.35
C ASP A 265 4.30 -12.36 -13.90
N GLY A 266 5.34 -13.14 -14.22
CA GLY A 266 6.73 -12.87 -13.83
C GLY A 266 7.06 -13.28 -12.39
N PHE A 267 6.27 -14.19 -11.79
CA PHE A 267 6.43 -14.63 -10.41
C PHE A 267 7.03 -16.04 -10.40
N SER A 268 8.10 -16.24 -9.63
CA SER A 268 8.65 -17.59 -9.43
C SER A 268 7.75 -18.34 -8.45
N ALA A 269 7.08 -19.40 -8.92
CA ALA A 269 6.33 -20.33 -8.07
C ALA A 269 7.20 -21.03 -7.00
N SER A 270 8.53 -20.87 -7.05
CA SER A 270 9.48 -21.44 -6.09
C SER A 270 9.52 -20.70 -4.75
N ILE A 271 9.02 -19.47 -4.66
CA ILE A 271 8.98 -18.70 -3.42
C ILE A 271 7.53 -18.73 -2.92
N GLY A 272 7.32 -19.36 -1.75
CA GLY A 272 6.00 -19.47 -1.13
C GLY A 272 5.36 -18.10 -0.82
N PRO A 273 4.08 -18.07 -0.40
CA PRO A 273 3.42 -16.81 -0.08
C PRO A 273 4.10 -16.08 1.08
N VAL A 274 4.24 -14.77 0.97
CA VAL A 274 4.88 -13.93 2.00
C VAL A 274 3.99 -13.88 3.26
N PRO A 275 4.55 -14.08 4.46
CA PRO A 275 3.83 -13.93 5.72
C PRO A 275 3.10 -12.59 5.81
N THR A 276 1.82 -12.59 6.18
CA THR A 276 0.97 -11.39 6.09
C THR A 276 0.12 -11.17 7.34
N ILE A 277 0.19 -9.97 7.92
CA ILE A 277 -0.71 -9.50 8.97
C ILE A 277 -1.69 -8.46 8.41
N VAL A 278 -2.98 -8.63 8.70
CA VAL A 278 -4.06 -7.79 8.17
C VAL A 278 -4.86 -7.20 9.32
N PHE A 279 -5.04 -5.88 9.32
CA PHE A 279 -5.98 -5.16 10.20
C PHE A 279 -7.15 -4.64 9.37
N HIS A 280 -8.37 -4.84 9.85
CA HIS A 280 -9.56 -4.27 9.20
C HIS A 280 -10.65 -3.97 10.23
N GLY A 281 -11.28 -2.80 10.11
CA GLY A 281 -12.46 -2.47 10.91
C GLY A 281 -13.73 -3.07 10.33
N ASP A 282 -14.57 -3.72 11.13
CA ASP A 282 -15.86 -4.24 10.65
C ASP A 282 -16.93 -3.16 10.42
N GLY A 283 -16.65 -1.92 10.83
CA GLY A 283 -17.44 -0.71 10.52
C GLY A 283 -16.85 0.13 9.39
N ASP A 284 -15.87 -0.38 8.63
CA ASP A 284 -15.24 0.33 7.51
C ASP A 284 -16.24 0.53 6.34
N ALA A 285 -16.65 1.78 6.13
CA ALA A 285 -17.59 2.18 5.08
C ALA A 285 -16.92 2.56 3.75
N VAL A 286 -15.58 2.55 3.69
CA VAL A 286 -14.80 2.93 2.49
C VAL A 286 -14.32 1.68 1.77
N VAL A 287 -13.70 0.76 2.51
CA VAL A 287 -13.23 -0.54 2.01
C VAL A 287 -13.90 -1.63 2.81
N HIS A 288 -14.81 -2.36 2.17
CA HIS A 288 -15.60 -3.41 2.79
C HIS A 288 -14.69 -4.44 3.49
N PRO A 289 -14.99 -4.84 4.74
CA PRO A 289 -14.13 -5.71 5.55
C PRO A 289 -13.88 -7.10 4.95
N GLY A 290 -14.75 -7.56 4.05
CA GLY A 290 -14.52 -8.77 3.27
C GLY A 290 -13.22 -8.76 2.46
N ASN A 291 -12.65 -7.59 2.16
CA ASN A 291 -11.34 -7.48 1.51
C ASN A 291 -10.19 -7.93 2.43
N GLY A 292 -10.27 -7.67 3.73
CA GLY A 292 -9.30 -8.16 4.72
C GLY A 292 -9.31 -9.68 4.79
N THR A 293 -10.50 -10.29 4.83
CA THR A 293 -10.67 -11.75 4.74
C THR A 293 -10.07 -12.32 3.44
N GLN A 294 -10.29 -11.65 2.30
CA GLN A 294 -9.71 -12.09 1.03
C GLN A 294 -8.18 -11.98 1.00
N ALA A 295 -7.61 -10.95 1.63
CA ALA A 295 -6.16 -10.79 1.73
C ALA A 295 -5.52 -11.94 2.54
N ILE A 296 -6.17 -12.35 3.63
CA ILE A 296 -5.74 -13.52 4.42
C ILE A 296 -5.83 -14.80 3.59
N ALA A 297 -6.94 -15.03 2.89
CA ALA A 297 -7.11 -16.21 2.04
C ALA A 297 -6.01 -16.31 0.96
N VAL A 298 -5.59 -15.19 0.38
CA VAL A 298 -4.44 -15.14 -0.55
C VAL A 298 -3.14 -15.47 0.18
N ALA A 299 -2.89 -14.88 1.36
CA ALA A 299 -1.65 -15.06 2.11
C ALA A 299 -1.42 -16.51 2.61
N ILE A 300 -2.48 -17.28 2.82
CA ILE A 300 -2.40 -18.69 3.21
C ILE A 300 -2.58 -19.66 2.04
N GLY A 301 -2.60 -19.15 0.79
CA GLY A 301 -2.69 -19.97 -0.42
C GLY A 301 -4.07 -20.57 -0.71
N GLN A 302 -5.13 -20.16 -0.01
CA GLN A 302 -6.51 -20.63 -0.20
C GLN A 302 -7.20 -19.98 -1.40
N THR A 303 -6.56 -20.02 -2.58
CA THR A 303 -7.10 -19.43 -3.82
C THR A 303 -7.73 -20.45 -4.77
N GLY A 304 -8.01 -21.67 -4.29
CA GLY A 304 -8.65 -22.78 -5.02
C GLY A 304 -8.79 -24.05 -4.15
N THR A 305 -9.19 -25.18 -4.74
CA THR A 305 -9.43 -26.50 -4.10
C THR A 305 -8.18 -27.21 -3.57
N GLY A 306 -7.12 -26.47 -3.27
CA GLY A 306 -5.93 -27.01 -2.62
C GLY A 306 -6.24 -27.48 -1.20
N ALA A 307 -5.49 -28.48 -0.74
CA ALA A 307 -5.64 -29.03 0.60
C ALA A 307 -5.56 -27.91 1.65
N PRO A 308 -6.49 -27.84 2.61
CA PRO A 308 -6.41 -26.86 3.68
C PRO A 308 -5.08 -26.98 4.41
N SER A 309 -4.53 -25.84 4.85
CA SER A 309 -3.43 -25.82 5.83
C SER A 309 -3.74 -26.82 6.94
N ALA A 310 -2.80 -27.72 7.24
CA ALA A 310 -3.00 -28.83 8.17
C ALA A 310 -3.32 -28.37 9.61
N ALA A 311 -3.02 -27.12 9.95
CA ALA A 311 -3.32 -26.54 11.26
C ALA A 311 -4.55 -25.62 11.19
N SER A 312 -5.52 -25.88 12.07
CA SER A 312 -6.67 -24.99 12.26
C SER A 312 -6.20 -23.61 12.75
N PRO A 313 -6.85 -22.52 12.31
CA PRO A 313 -6.54 -21.19 12.83
C PRO A 313 -6.87 -21.09 14.32
N VAL A 314 -6.08 -20.31 15.05
CA VAL A 314 -6.32 -19.97 16.45
C VAL A 314 -7.05 -18.63 16.51
N VAL A 315 -8.16 -18.58 17.22
CA VAL A 315 -8.99 -17.37 17.35
C VAL A 315 -8.93 -16.87 18.79
N GLU A 316 -8.61 -15.59 18.94
CA GLU A 316 -8.57 -14.89 20.21
C GLU A 316 -9.42 -13.62 20.13
N VAL A 317 -10.19 -13.36 21.18
CA VAL A 317 -10.94 -12.10 21.33
C VAL A 317 -10.26 -11.29 22.41
N GLY A 318 -10.05 -10.01 22.16
CA GLY A 318 -9.39 -9.11 23.09
C GLY A 318 -9.97 -7.71 23.06
N GLU A 319 -9.36 -6.85 23.88
CA GLU A 319 -9.72 -5.45 24.00
C GLU A 319 -8.44 -4.61 24.06
N SER A 320 -8.43 -3.47 23.38
CA SER A 320 -7.33 -2.51 23.46
C SER A 320 -7.29 -1.86 24.84
N THR A 321 -6.19 -1.17 25.15
CA THR A 321 -6.05 -0.39 26.40
C THR A 321 -7.09 0.72 26.53
N LYS A 322 -7.77 1.10 25.44
CA LYS A 322 -8.83 2.13 25.41
C LYS A 322 -10.23 1.55 25.16
N GLY A 323 -10.41 0.24 25.35
CA GLY A 323 -11.74 -0.38 25.32
C GLY A 323 -12.23 -0.83 23.94
N ARG A 324 -11.42 -0.73 22.88
CA ARG A 324 -11.81 -1.23 21.55
C ARG A 324 -11.66 -2.74 21.49
N ARG A 325 -12.76 -3.45 21.34
CA ARG A 325 -12.73 -4.90 21.12
C ARG A 325 -12.15 -5.26 19.75
N TYR A 326 -11.48 -6.40 19.69
CA TYR A 326 -11.00 -7.00 18.44
C TYR A 326 -11.08 -8.52 18.48
N THR A 327 -11.11 -9.14 17.31
CA THR A 327 -10.87 -10.57 17.12
C THR A 327 -9.57 -10.75 16.34
N ARG A 328 -8.63 -11.52 16.87
CA ARG A 328 -7.41 -11.96 16.20
C ARG A 328 -7.55 -13.41 15.76
N THR A 329 -7.37 -13.67 14.47
CA THR A 329 -7.29 -15.02 13.91
C THR A 329 -5.88 -15.27 13.40
N THR A 330 -5.16 -16.19 14.03
CA THR A 330 -3.79 -16.56 13.68
C THR A 330 -3.78 -17.86 12.88
N HIS A 331 -3.13 -17.84 11.72
CA HIS A 331 -2.90 -19.00 10.87
C HIS A 331 -1.45 -19.47 11.07
N PRO A 332 -1.22 -20.62 11.72
CA PRO A 332 0.13 -21.11 12.00
C PRO A 332 0.94 -21.37 10.72
N GLY A 333 2.26 -21.18 10.80
CA GLY A 333 3.18 -21.63 9.77
C GLY A 333 3.38 -23.15 9.79
N PRO A 334 3.99 -23.73 8.75
CA PRO A 334 4.28 -25.17 8.71
C PRO A 334 5.28 -25.57 9.79
N ALA A 335 5.09 -26.76 10.37
CA ALA A 335 6.07 -27.43 11.25
C ALA A 335 6.61 -26.57 12.42
N GLY A 336 5.76 -25.75 13.04
CA GLY A 336 6.14 -24.90 14.19
C GLY A 336 6.86 -23.60 13.79
N ALA A 337 6.94 -23.29 12.50
CA ALA A 337 7.37 -21.98 12.03
C ALA A 337 6.43 -20.86 12.56
N PRO A 338 6.91 -19.60 12.60
CA PRO A 338 6.08 -18.45 12.91
C PRO A 338 4.80 -18.40 12.07
N ALA A 339 3.78 -17.71 12.55
CA ALA A 339 2.47 -17.64 11.90
C ALA A 339 2.59 -17.19 10.43
N GLN A 340 1.95 -17.91 9.51
CA GLN A 340 1.89 -17.52 8.10
C GLN A 340 1.02 -16.28 7.91
N ALA A 341 -0.06 -16.15 8.68
CA ALA A 341 -0.91 -14.97 8.62
C ALA A 341 -1.60 -14.66 9.95
N GLU A 342 -1.93 -13.38 10.15
CA GLU A 342 -2.77 -12.93 11.26
C GLU A 342 -3.84 -11.96 10.76
N HIS A 343 -5.10 -12.18 11.10
CA HIS A 343 -6.21 -11.27 10.82
C HIS A 343 -6.69 -10.61 12.10
N TRP A 344 -6.67 -9.29 12.15
CA TRP A 344 -7.15 -8.47 13.25
C TRP A 344 -8.40 -7.72 12.81
N LEU A 345 -9.57 -8.25 13.18
CA LEU A 345 -10.86 -7.61 12.95
C LEU A 345 -11.17 -6.67 14.14
N VAL A 346 -11.17 -5.37 13.89
CA VAL A 346 -11.36 -4.33 14.91
C VAL A 346 -12.84 -3.96 14.99
N HIS A 347 -13.51 -4.29 16.10
CA HIS A 347 -14.96 -4.19 16.22
C HIS A 347 -15.45 -2.75 16.39
N GLY A 348 -16.35 -2.32 15.51
CA GLY A 348 -16.79 -0.94 15.33
C GLY A 348 -15.69 0.00 14.81
N GLY A 349 -14.55 -0.53 14.37
CA GLY A 349 -13.47 0.25 13.76
C GLY A 349 -13.87 0.70 12.36
N GLY A 350 -13.51 1.94 11.99
CA GLY A 350 -13.77 2.50 10.66
C GLY A 350 -12.58 2.37 9.70
N HIS A 351 -12.58 3.21 8.65
CA HIS A 351 -11.46 3.31 7.70
C HIS A 351 -10.31 4.15 8.27
N ALA A 352 -9.60 3.60 9.25
CA ALA A 352 -8.57 4.33 9.97
C ALA A 352 -7.52 3.38 10.56
N TRP A 353 -6.27 3.84 10.66
CA TRP A 353 -5.18 3.12 11.30
C TRP A 353 -5.44 2.86 12.78
N SER A 354 -5.52 1.59 13.17
CA SER A 354 -5.83 1.17 14.53
C SER A 354 -4.71 1.51 15.51
N GLY A 355 -5.08 2.09 16.66
CA GLY A 355 -4.15 2.51 17.71
C GLY A 355 -3.27 3.69 17.31
N GLY A 356 -3.60 4.37 16.20
CA GLY A 356 -2.86 5.53 15.71
C GLY A 356 -2.99 6.78 16.60
N ARG A 357 -2.33 7.85 16.17
CA ARG A 357 -2.26 9.12 16.89
C ARG A 357 -3.10 10.19 16.20
N GLU A 358 -3.69 11.09 16.98
CA GLU A 358 -4.52 12.20 16.50
C GLU A 358 -3.72 13.25 15.70
N GLN A 359 -2.38 13.21 15.75
CA GLN A 359 -1.51 14.12 14.97
C GLN A 359 -1.53 13.83 13.47
N GLY A 360 -1.97 12.65 13.03
CA GLY A 360 -2.12 12.31 11.62
C GLY A 360 -3.57 11.99 11.26
N SER A 361 -3.89 12.11 9.98
CA SER A 361 -5.22 11.81 9.46
C SER A 361 -5.50 10.30 9.38
N TYR A 362 -6.79 9.94 9.35
CA TYR A 362 -7.27 8.55 9.27
C TYR A 362 -6.71 7.63 10.35
N THR A 363 -6.75 8.04 11.61
CA THR A 363 -6.34 7.23 12.76
C THR A 363 -7.51 6.94 13.69
N ASP A 364 -7.49 5.78 14.33
CA ASP A 364 -8.39 5.43 15.42
C ASP A 364 -7.55 5.15 16.68
N PRO A 365 -7.33 6.16 17.53
CA PRO A 365 -6.55 6.01 18.75
C PRO A 365 -7.15 5.05 19.77
N SER A 366 -8.42 4.65 19.62
CA SER A 366 -9.07 3.69 20.51
C SER A 366 -8.69 2.25 20.18
N GLY A 367 -8.25 1.97 18.95
CA GLY A 367 -7.95 0.63 18.46
C GLY A 367 -6.76 -0.08 19.13
N PRO A 368 -6.61 -1.40 18.91
CA PRO A 368 -5.34 -2.08 19.19
C PRO A 368 -4.19 -1.42 18.44
N ASP A 369 -2.98 -1.45 19.00
CA ASP A 369 -1.77 -0.82 18.44
C ASP A 369 -1.29 -1.62 17.20
N ALA A 370 -1.84 -1.29 16.02
CA ALA A 370 -1.48 -1.98 14.77
C ALA A 370 0.01 -1.82 14.45
N THR A 371 0.60 -0.67 14.77
CA THR A 371 2.03 -0.39 14.54
C THR A 371 2.90 -1.39 15.32
N ARG A 372 2.61 -1.59 16.61
CA ARG A 372 3.34 -2.52 17.48
C ARG A 372 3.09 -3.98 17.13
N GLU A 373 1.85 -4.34 16.81
CA GLU A 373 1.50 -5.71 16.43
C GLU A 373 2.08 -6.11 15.07
N MET A 374 2.11 -5.20 14.09
CA MET A 374 2.81 -5.42 12.83
C MET A 374 4.31 -5.66 13.06
N TRP A 375 4.96 -4.85 13.90
CA TRP A 375 6.37 -5.10 14.24
C TRP A 375 6.60 -6.42 14.97
N ARG A 376 5.73 -6.79 15.93
CA ARG A 376 5.78 -8.09 16.61
C ARG A 376 5.75 -9.24 15.61
N PHE A 377 4.87 -9.15 14.61
CA PHE A 377 4.75 -10.13 13.55
C PHE A 377 5.99 -10.11 12.63
N PHE A 378 6.38 -8.94 12.12
CA PHE A 378 7.51 -8.81 11.19
C PHE A 378 8.81 -9.39 11.72
N ARG A 379 9.17 -9.08 12.97
CA ARG A 379 10.45 -9.48 13.54
C ARG A 379 10.61 -10.99 13.75
N THR A 380 9.54 -11.79 13.60
CA THR A 380 9.64 -13.26 13.60
C THR A 380 9.95 -13.84 12.23
N HIS A 381 9.99 -13.01 11.19
CA HIS A 381 10.26 -13.42 9.81
C HIS A 381 11.53 -12.78 9.27
N SER A 382 12.29 -13.56 8.52
CA SER A 382 13.44 -13.11 7.74
C SER A 382 13.48 -13.89 6.43
N GLN A 383 14.01 -13.28 5.38
CA GLN A 383 14.40 -14.03 4.18
C GLN A 383 15.53 -15.00 4.54
N PRO A 384 15.63 -16.15 3.86
CA PRO A 384 16.83 -16.96 3.92
C PRO A 384 18.03 -16.08 3.54
N GLU A 385 19.14 -16.19 4.26
CA GLU A 385 20.41 -15.67 3.74
C GLU A 385 20.64 -16.38 2.40
N ALA A 386 20.42 -15.70 1.27
CA ALA A 386 20.99 -16.15 0.02
C ALA A 386 22.48 -16.31 0.32
N GLN A 387 23.02 -17.53 0.12
CA GLN A 387 24.45 -17.82 0.30
C GLN A 387 25.20 -16.62 -0.24
N ARG A 388 25.82 -15.84 0.67
CA ARG A 388 26.65 -14.69 0.31
C ARG A 388 27.58 -15.23 -0.76
N HIS A 389 27.33 -14.90 -2.03
CA HIS A 389 28.16 -15.39 -3.10
C HIS A 389 29.54 -14.82 -2.84
N GLU A 390 30.41 -15.67 -2.32
CA GLU A 390 31.85 -15.52 -2.33
C GLU A 390 32.25 -15.28 -3.79
N GLY A 391 33.03 -14.21 -4.03
CA GLY A 391 33.57 -13.88 -5.34
C GLY A 391 33.82 -12.39 -5.51
#